data_AF-A0A6J1CZI6-F1
#
_entry.id   AF-A0A6J1CZI6-F1
#
_cell.length_a   1.000
_cell.length_b   1.000
_cell.length_c   1.000
_cell.angle_alpha   90.00
_cell.angle_beta   90.00
_cell.angle_gamma   90.00
#
_symmetry.space_group_name_H-M   'P 1'
#
loop_
_entity.id
_entity.type
_entity.pdbx_description
1 polymer ?
#
loop_
_entity_poly.entity_id
_entity_poly.type
_entity_poly.pdbx_seq_one_letter_code
_entity_poly.pdbx_strand_id
1 'polypeptide(L)'
;MSMLASKLNTYLCRREPVRTLQFRTFSAYNESEIEKEAERKVGWLLKLIFAGTATFLGYQIFPYMGDNLMQQSVALLQVKDPLFKRMGASRLARFSIDDKRRMKIVEMGGAQELLNMLGAAKDDRTRKEALKALHAISHSDEAVSALHKAGAILVIKSTPDSVEDTKLNEFKSNLIKRFEDLRYDVSS
;
A
#
# COMPACT_ATOMS: atom_id res chain seq x y z
N MET A 1 -55.64 -37.59 -76.81
CA MET A 1 -55.34 -36.67 -77.92
C MET A 1 -54.19 -35.78 -77.52
N SER A 2 -53.03 -36.11 -78.06
CA SER A 2 -51.84 -35.26 -78.14
C SER A 2 -52.10 -34.02 -79.01
N MET A 3 -51.16 -33.08 -78.98
CA MET A 3 -51.06 -31.88 -79.82
C MET A 3 -51.85 -30.62 -79.41
N LEU A 4 -51.46 -30.00 -78.29
CA LEU A 4 -51.34 -28.51 -78.25
C LEU A 4 -50.13 -28.06 -77.41
N ALA A 5 -49.12 -28.93 -77.26
CA ALA A 5 -47.79 -28.57 -76.76
C ALA A 5 -46.85 -28.36 -77.95
N SER A 6 -46.84 -27.16 -78.56
CA SER A 6 -45.73 -26.76 -79.46
C SER A 6 -45.72 -25.30 -79.95
N LYS A 7 -46.71 -24.44 -79.63
CA LYS A 7 -46.76 -23.07 -80.20
C LYS A 7 -46.55 -21.90 -79.25
N LEU A 8 -46.19 -22.14 -77.98
CA LEU A 8 -45.87 -21.08 -77.01
C LEU A 8 -44.46 -21.20 -76.41
N ASN A 9 -43.58 -22.02 -76.98
CA ASN A 9 -42.20 -22.19 -76.50
C ASN A 9 -41.14 -21.44 -77.35
N THR A 10 -41.55 -20.63 -78.32
CA THR A 10 -40.63 -19.96 -79.26
C THR A 10 -40.59 -18.44 -79.16
N TYR A 11 -41.22 -17.84 -78.14
CA TYR A 11 -41.24 -16.37 -77.98
C TYR A 11 -40.71 -15.82 -76.65
N LEU A 12 -40.14 -16.64 -75.76
CA LEU A 12 -39.56 -16.16 -74.50
C LEU A 12 -38.04 -16.40 -74.38
N CYS A 13 -37.35 -16.42 -75.52
CA CYS A 13 -35.91 -16.17 -75.58
C CYS A 13 -35.66 -14.84 -76.29
N ARG A 14 -35.96 -13.73 -75.60
CA ARG A 14 -35.30 -12.44 -75.89
C ARG A 14 -34.65 -11.93 -74.62
N ARG A 15 -33.37 -12.29 -74.49
CA ARG A 15 -32.38 -11.66 -73.62
C ARG A 15 -32.34 -10.15 -73.92
N GLU A 16 -32.68 -9.33 -72.95
CA GLU A 16 -32.02 -8.02 -72.78
C GLU A 16 -31.35 -8.02 -71.41
N PRO A 17 -30.06 -7.66 -71.30
CA PRO A 17 -29.38 -7.61 -70.02
C PRO A 17 -29.86 -6.38 -69.24
N VAL A 18 -30.74 -6.60 -68.27
CA VAL A 18 -31.04 -5.63 -67.21
C VAL A 18 -29.74 -5.32 -66.48
N ARG A 19 -29.44 -4.02 -66.41
CA ARG A 19 -28.41 -3.36 -65.59
C ARG A 19 -27.98 -4.16 -64.36
N THR A 20 -26.80 -4.75 -64.42
CA THR A 20 -25.99 -4.99 -63.23
C THR A 20 -24.99 -3.84 -63.12
N LEU A 21 -25.43 -2.76 -62.46
CA LEU A 21 -24.49 -1.87 -61.79
C LEU A 21 -23.72 -2.77 -60.82
N GLN A 22 -22.46 -3.07 -61.12
CA GLN A 22 -21.59 -3.81 -60.21
C GLN A 22 -21.38 -2.94 -58.96
N PHE A 23 -22.30 -3.05 -58.00
CA PHE A 23 -21.96 -2.77 -56.62
C PHE A 23 -20.91 -3.81 -56.25
N ARG A 24 -19.66 -3.33 -56.17
CA ARG A 24 -18.53 -4.07 -55.63
C ARG A 24 -18.98 -4.80 -54.37
N THR A 25 -18.88 -6.12 -54.36
CA THR A 25 -19.09 -6.95 -53.17
C THR A 25 -17.96 -6.64 -52.19
N PHE A 26 -18.14 -5.60 -51.38
CA PHE A 26 -17.23 -5.19 -50.31
C PHE A 26 -18.05 -5.25 -49.02
N SER A 27 -18.38 -6.44 -48.51
CA SER A 27 -19.59 -6.51 -47.65
C SER A 27 -19.66 -7.61 -46.59
N ALA A 28 -18.56 -8.22 -46.14
CA ALA A 28 -18.63 -9.04 -44.92
C ALA A 28 -17.28 -9.25 -44.24
N TYR A 29 -16.25 -9.52 -45.05
CA TYR A 29 -14.90 -9.78 -44.54
C TYR A 29 -14.30 -8.54 -43.84
N ASN A 30 -14.49 -7.36 -44.44
CA ASN A 30 -13.96 -6.12 -43.90
C ASN A 30 -14.73 -5.61 -42.67
N GLU A 31 -16.04 -5.80 -42.56
CA GLU A 31 -16.81 -5.30 -41.41
C GLU A 31 -16.44 -6.03 -40.11
N SER A 32 -16.34 -7.37 -40.14
CA SER A 32 -16.00 -8.15 -38.95
C SER A 32 -14.55 -7.96 -38.47
N GLU A 33 -13.62 -7.66 -39.39
CA GLU A 33 -12.23 -7.35 -39.04
C GLU A 33 -12.09 -5.94 -38.48
N ILE A 34 -12.81 -4.96 -39.05
CA ILE A 34 -12.85 -3.57 -38.56
C ILE A 34 -13.47 -3.51 -37.16
N GLU A 35 -14.53 -4.29 -36.90
CA GLU A 35 -15.18 -4.37 -35.59
C GLU A 35 -14.23 -4.93 -34.52
N LYS A 36 -13.56 -6.06 -34.80
CA LYS A 36 -12.54 -6.64 -33.90
C LYS A 36 -11.36 -5.71 -33.64
N GLU A 37 -10.92 -4.98 -34.66
CA GLU A 37 -9.85 -3.99 -34.49
C GLU A 37 -10.30 -2.80 -33.64
N ALA A 38 -11.54 -2.34 -33.83
CA ALA A 38 -12.15 -1.30 -33.02
C ALA A 38 -12.27 -1.72 -31.55
N GLU A 39 -12.76 -2.93 -31.26
CA GLU A 39 -12.81 -3.48 -29.90
C GLU A 39 -11.42 -3.59 -29.27
N ARG A 40 -10.41 -4.02 -30.03
CA ARG A 40 -9.02 -4.10 -29.55
C ARG A 40 -8.47 -2.72 -29.21
N LYS A 41 -8.71 -1.71 -30.05
CA LYS A 41 -8.27 -0.33 -29.84
C LYS A 41 -8.99 0.31 -28.66
N VAL A 42 -10.31 0.13 -28.55
CA VAL A 42 -11.12 0.59 -27.41
C VAL A 42 -10.66 -0.08 -26.12
N GLY A 43 -10.42 -1.39 -26.14
CA GLY A 43 -9.88 -2.12 -24.99
C GLY A 43 -8.50 -1.62 -24.57
N TRP A 44 -7.63 -1.27 -25.52
CA TRP A 44 -6.31 -0.69 -25.21
C TRP A 44 -6.42 0.74 -24.68
N LEU A 45 -7.31 1.56 -25.24
CA LEU A 45 -7.61 2.90 -24.76
C LEU A 45 -8.16 2.87 -23.33
N LEU A 46 -9.09 1.98 -23.04
CA LEU A 46 -9.63 1.78 -21.69
C LEU A 46 -8.54 1.37 -20.70
N LYS A 47 -7.61 0.50 -21.09
CA LYS A 47 -6.45 0.15 -20.25
C LYS A 47 -5.56 1.35 -19.94
N LEU A 48 -5.31 2.23 -20.92
CA LEU A 48 -4.54 3.45 -20.71
C LEU A 48 -5.25 4.41 -19.77
N ILE A 49 -6.56 4.61 -19.95
CA ILE A 49 -7.37 5.45 -19.05
C ILE A 49 -7.29 4.88 -17.64
N PHE A 50 -7.52 3.58 -17.47
CA PHE A 50 -7.48 2.93 -16.17
C PHE A 50 -6.09 3.03 -15.51
N ALA A 51 -5.03 2.75 -16.26
CA ALA A 51 -3.65 2.90 -15.79
C ALA A 51 -3.36 4.34 -15.36
N GLY A 52 -3.72 5.32 -16.19
CA GLY A 52 -3.57 6.74 -15.87
C GLY A 52 -4.32 7.14 -14.60
N THR A 53 -5.59 6.76 -14.48
CA THR A 53 -6.40 7.06 -13.29
C THR A 53 -5.90 6.35 -12.05
N ALA A 54 -5.50 5.09 -12.16
CA ALA A 54 -4.97 4.30 -11.04
C ALA A 54 -3.63 4.86 -10.55
N THR A 55 -2.75 5.28 -11.47
CA THR A 55 -1.50 5.95 -11.12
C THR A 55 -1.75 7.30 -10.46
N PHE A 56 -2.67 8.11 -10.99
CA PHE A 56 -3.01 9.42 -10.41
C PHE A 56 -3.57 9.29 -8.99
N LEU A 57 -4.57 8.42 -8.80
CA LEU A 57 -5.14 8.14 -7.48
C LEU A 57 -4.12 7.50 -6.54
N GLY A 58 -3.27 6.61 -7.06
CA GLY A 58 -2.16 6.03 -6.31
C GLY A 58 -1.22 7.11 -5.78
N TYR A 59 -0.79 8.04 -6.61
CA TYR A 59 0.08 9.14 -6.20
C TYR A 59 -0.59 10.05 -5.17
N GLN A 60 -1.90 10.30 -5.32
CA GLN A 60 -2.64 11.16 -4.40
C GLN A 60 -2.93 10.50 -3.05
N ILE A 61 -3.31 9.22 -2.99
CA ILE A 61 -3.80 8.57 -1.77
C ILE A 61 -2.67 7.91 -0.96
N PHE A 62 -1.67 7.35 -1.64
CA PHE A 62 -0.60 6.59 -1.01
C PHE A 62 0.15 7.34 0.12
N PRO A 63 0.48 8.65 0.00
CA PRO A 63 1.14 9.35 1.10
C PRO A 63 0.23 9.56 2.33
N TYR A 64 -1.08 9.77 2.16
CA TYR A 64 -2.01 10.01 3.27
C TYR A 64 -2.41 8.72 4.00
N MET A 65 -2.37 7.58 3.31
CA MET A 65 -2.78 6.31 3.90
C MET A 65 -1.75 5.80 4.91
N GLY A 66 -0.46 6.07 4.70
CA GLY A 66 0.60 5.72 5.65
C GLY A 66 0.52 6.53 6.94
N ASP A 67 0.43 7.85 6.83
CA ASP A 67 0.48 8.76 7.98
C ASP A 67 -0.74 8.62 8.89
N ASN A 68 -1.94 8.44 8.32
CA ASN A 68 -3.15 8.19 9.12
C ASN A 68 -3.04 6.88 9.91
N LEU A 69 -2.47 5.82 9.32
CA LEU A 69 -2.25 4.55 10.02
C LEU A 69 -1.17 4.67 11.10
N MET A 70 -0.13 5.48 10.89
CA MET A 70 0.85 5.81 11.93
C MET A 70 0.19 6.54 13.09
N GLN A 71 -0.59 7.57 12.82
CA GLN A 71 -1.30 8.34 13.84
C GLN A 71 -2.29 7.48 14.63
N GLN A 72 -3.04 6.60 13.96
CA GLN A 72 -3.90 5.61 14.63
C GLN A 72 -3.08 4.67 15.52
N SER A 73 -1.88 4.28 15.08
CA SER A 73 -0.99 3.42 15.88
C SER A 73 -0.49 4.13 17.15
N VAL A 74 -0.25 5.44 17.09
CA VAL A 74 0.03 6.27 18.27
C VAL A 74 -1.19 6.33 19.20
N ALA A 75 -2.39 6.56 18.66
CA ALA A 75 -3.62 6.60 19.44
C ALA A 75 -3.89 5.28 20.19
N LEU A 76 -3.52 4.13 19.61
CA LEU A 76 -3.63 2.82 20.28
C LEU A 76 -2.76 2.70 21.55
N LEU A 77 -1.66 3.46 21.66
CA LEU A 77 -0.80 3.46 22.85
C LEU A 77 -1.48 4.07 24.07
N GLN A 78 -2.46 4.96 23.84
CA GLN A 78 -3.22 5.66 24.88
C GLN A 78 -4.41 4.84 25.40
N VAL A 79 -4.81 3.78 24.69
CA VAL A 79 -5.92 2.90 25.09
C VAL A 79 -5.56 2.13 26.36
N LYS A 80 -6.54 1.91 27.25
CA LYS A 80 -6.32 1.24 28.54
C LYS A 80 -5.82 -0.21 28.41
N ASP A 81 -6.35 -0.95 27.44
CA ASP A 81 -6.04 -2.38 27.27
C ASP A 81 -4.62 -2.57 26.70
N PRO A 82 -3.74 -3.33 27.40
CA PRO A 82 -2.40 -3.64 26.92
C PRO A 82 -2.34 -4.29 25.54
N LEU A 83 -3.38 -5.03 25.11
CA LEU A 83 -3.43 -5.65 23.79
C LEU A 83 -3.39 -4.61 22.67
N PHE A 84 -4.17 -3.53 22.79
CA PHE A 84 -4.18 -2.45 21.80
C PHE A 84 -2.87 -1.67 21.81
N LYS A 85 -2.29 -1.41 23.00
CA LYS A 85 -0.97 -0.77 23.11
C LYS A 85 0.10 -1.56 22.37
N ARG A 86 0.16 -2.88 22.60
CA ARG A 86 1.09 -3.78 21.90
C ARG A 86 0.89 -3.73 20.39
N MET A 87 -0.36 -3.71 19.92
CA MET A 87 -0.66 -3.61 18.49
C MET A 87 -0.16 -2.29 17.89
N GLY A 88 -0.41 -1.17 18.58
CA GLY A 88 0.09 0.15 18.20
C GLY A 88 1.61 0.19 18.11
N ALA A 89 2.30 -0.25 19.17
CA ALA A 89 3.76 -0.29 19.21
C ALA A 89 4.34 -1.19 18.11
N SER A 90 3.76 -2.37 17.89
CA SER A 90 4.21 -3.29 16.83
C SER A 90 4.07 -2.68 15.43
N ARG A 91 3.00 -1.90 15.18
CA ARG A 91 2.82 -1.18 13.92
C ARG A 91 3.83 -0.05 13.77
N LEU A 92 4.08 0.74 14.81
CA LEU A 92 5.09 1.81 14.78
C LEU A 92 6.50 1.27 14.51
N ALA A 93 6.85 0.12 15.08
CA ALA A 93 8.09 -0.57 14.76
C ALA A 93 8.19 -0.91 13.26
N ARG A 94 7.08 -1.38 12.65
CA ARG A 94 7.02 -1.69 11.20
C ARG A 94 7.06 -0.45 10.31
N PHE A 95 6.53 0.69 10.76
CA PHE A 95 6.59 1.94 10.02
C PHE A 95 7.97 2.62 10.06
N SER A 96 8.81 2.26 11.03
CA SER A 96 10.15 2.82 11.25
C SER A 96 11.21 2.29 10.25
N ILE A 97 10.91 2.39 8.96
CA ILE A 97 11.72 1.83 7.85
C ILE A 97 12.91 2.75 7.52
N ASP A 98 12.64 4.06 7.44
CA ASP A 98 13.59 5.09 7.04
C ASP A 98 13.53 6.29 8.01
N ASP A 99 14.55 7.14 7.96
CA ASP A 99 14.70 8.24 8.92
C ASP A 99 13.54 9.25 8.86
N LYS A 100 13.00 9.50 7.66
CA LYS A 100 11.84 10.38 7.49
C LYS A 100 10.63 9.81 8.23
N ARG A 101 10.35 8.51 8.10
CA ARG A 101 9.24 7.86 8.83
C ARG A 101 9.51 7.78 10.33
N ARG A 102 10.75 7.54 10.76
CA ARG A 102 11.12 7.55 12.20
C ARG A 102 10.84 8.90 12.82
N MET A 103 11.27 9.99 12.17
CA MET A 103 10.97 11.34 12.61
C MET A 103 9.49 11.67 12.54
N LYS A 104 8.76 11.17 11.55
CA LYS A 104 7.30 11.36 11.50
C LYS A 104 6.58 10.76 12.72
N ILE A 105 7.03 9.60 13.20
CA ILE A 105 6.51 8.99 14.43
C ILE A 105 6.82 9.88 15.66
N VAL A 106 8.02 10.46 15.72
CA VAL A 106 8.42 11.40 16.77
C VAL A 106 7.54 12.65 16.75
N GLU A 107 7.34 13.27 15.58
CA GLU A 107 6.49 14.46 15.39
C GLU A 107 5.04 14.23 15.82
N MET A 108 4.51 13.02 15.60
CA MET A 108 3.16 12.63 16.03
C MET A 108 3.07 12.32 17.54
N GLY A 109 4.16 12.46 18.30
CA GLY A 109 4.21 12.16 19.73
C GLY A 109 4.40 10.66 20.06
N GLY A 110 4.60 9.81 19.06
CA GLY A 110 4.73 8.36 19.24
C GLY A 110 5.91 7.98 20.14
N ALA A 111 7.00 8.73 20.10
CA ALA A 111 8.16 8.51 20.98
C ALA A 111 7.80 8.65 22.46
N GLN A 112 7.12 9.74 22.84
CA GLN A 112 6.69 9.96 24.22
C GLN A 112 5.67 8.92 24.66
N GLU A 113 4.70 8.57 23.80
CA GLU A 113 3.68 7.57 24.13
C GLU A 113 4.26 6.16 24.30
N LEU A 114 5.30 5.80 23.53
CA LEU A 114 6.02 4.55 23.70
C LEU A 114 6.79 4.51 25.03
N LEU A 115 7.40 5.63 25.46
CA LEU A 115 8.05 5.73 26.77
C LEU A 115 7.03 5.64 27.91
N ASN A 116 5.88 6.31 27.78
CA ASN A 116 4.78 6.21 28.75
C ASN A 116 4.27 4.77 28.85
N MET A 117 4.08 4.10 27.70
CA MET A 117 3.70 2.69 27.64
C MET A 117 4.74 1.79 28.32
N LEU A 118 6.03 2.02 28.08
CA LEU A 118 7.13 1.25 28.68
C LEU A 118 7.15 1.42 30.20
N GLY A 119 7.09 2.65 30.69
CA GLY A 119 7.11 2.95 32.14
C GLY A 119 5.87 2.43 32.88
N ALA A 120 4.72 2.37 32.22
CA ALA A 120 3.47 1.87 32.81
C ALA A 120 3.26 0.34 32.65
N ALA A 121 4.12 -0.35 31.91
CA ALA A 121 3.92 -1.75 31.55
C ALA A 121 4.14 -2.69 32.76
N LYS A 122 3.13 -3.49 33.07
CA LYS A 122 3.17 -4.49 34.16
C LYS A 122 3.78 -5.83 33.73
N ASP A 123 3.76 -6.12 32.43
CA ASP A 123 4.18 -7.41 31.88
C ASP A 123 5.25 -7.26 30.78
N ASP A 124 6.05 -8.32 30.61
CA ASP A 124 7.16 -8.35 29.64
C ASP A 124 6.72 -8.25 28.19
N ARG A 125 5.54 -8.78 27.83
CA ARG A 125 5.07 -8.72 26.43
C ARG A 125 4.82 -7.27 26.03
N THR A 126 4.26 -6.47 26.93
CA THR A 126 4.04 -5.03 26.73
C THR A 126 5.37 -4.29 26.68
N ARG A 127 6.28 -4.53 27.64
CA ARG A 127 7.62 -3.92 27.66
C ARG A 127 8.41 -4.20 26.38
N LYS A 128 8.38 -5.45 25.91
CA LYS A 128 9.06 -5.88 24.69
C LYS A 128 8.57 -5.16 23.44
N GLU A 129 7.26 -5.06 23.22
CA GLU A 129 6.76 -4.36 22.02
C GLU A 129 7.11 -2.86 22.07
N ALA A 130 7.08 -2.24 23.25
CA ALA A 130 7.51 -0.84 23.41
C ALA A 130 9.02 -0.68 23.12
N LEU A 131 9.88 -1.50 23.73
CA LEU A 131 11.34 -1.47 23.50
C LEU A 131 11.70 -1.77 22.04
N LYS A 132 11.02 -2.73 21.42
CA LYS A 132 11.20 -3.05 20.00
C LYS A 132 10.89 -1.85 19.10
N ALA A 133 9.81 -1.13 19.38
CA ALA A 133 9.44 0.08 18.63
C ALA A 133 10.44 1.21 18.85
N LEU A 134 10.83 1.46 20.10
CA LEU A 134 11.86 2.45 20.45
C LEU A 134 13.20 2.14 19.77
N HIS A 135 13.60 0.87 19.75
CA HIS A 135 14.81 0.42 19.06
C HIS A 135 14.72 0.63 17.54
N ALA A 136 13.57 0.38 16.92
CA ALA A 136 13.39 0.66 15.49
C ALA A 136 13.48 2.17 15.17
N ILE A 137 12.96 3.02 16.07
CA ILE A 137 13.06 4.48 15.97
C ILE A 137 14.51 4.95 16.18
N SER A 138 15.28 4.30 17.07
CA SER A 138 16.65 4.71 17.44
C SER A 138 17.70 4.52 16.34
N HIS A 139 17.32 3.99 15.18
CA HIS A 139 18.22 3.88 14.02
C HIS A 139 18.46 5.23 13.32
N SER A 140 17.74 6.29 13.70
CA SER A 140 17.96 7.68 13.25
C SER A 140 18.54 8.51 14.40
N ASP A 141 19.66 9.21 14.17
CA ASP A 141 20.30 10.03 15.22
C ASP A 141 19.43 11.19 15.69
N GLU A 142 18.68 11.80 14.77
CA GLU A 142 17.72 12.87 15.09
C GLU A 142 16.59 12.33 15.99
N ALA A 143 16.08 11.14 15.68
CA ALA A 143 15.06 10.50 16.51
C ALA A 143 15.61 10.08 17.88
N VAL A 144 16.87 9.63 17.96
CA VAL A 144 17.53 9.38 19.26
C VAL A 144 17.67 10.66 20.06
N SER A 145 18.01 11.79 19.44
CA SER A 145 18.06 13.09 20.11
C SER A 145 16.69 13.46 20.72
N ALA A 146 15.60 13.23 19.97
CA ALA A 146 14.26 13.47 20.47
C ALA A 146 13.88 12.53 21.64
N LEU A 147 14.25 11.24 21.55
CA LEU A 147 14.08 10.29 22.64
C LEU A 147 14.86 10.69 23.89
N HIS A 148 16.10 11.16 23.73
CA HIS A 148 16.92 11.66 24.83
C HIS A 148 16.23 12.84 25.53
N LYS A 149 15.76 13.83 24.76
CA LYS A 149 15.01 14.98 25.29
C LYS A 149 13.72 14.58 26.00
N ALA A 150 13.09 13.47 25.59
CA ALA A 150 11.91 12.90 26.24
C ALA A 150 12.23 12.07 27.50
N GLY A 151 13.49 12.03 27.96
CA GLY A 151 13.90 11.30 29.16
C GLY A 151 14.01 9.79 28.97
N ALA A 152 14.20 9.31 27.73
CA ALA A 152 14.21 7.88 27.42
C ALA A 152 15.23 7.07 28.24
N ILE A 153 16.42 7.63 28.50
CA ILE A 153 17.50 6.93 29.23
C ILE A 153 17.02 6.47 30.61
N LEU A 154 16.34 7.35 31.35
CA LEU A 154 15.85 7.03 32.70
C LEU A 154 14.81 5.90 32.66
N VAL A 155 13.84 6.00 31.75
CA VAL A 155 12.75 5.02 31.60
C VAL A 155 13.29 3.65 31.16
N ILE A 156 14.23 3.63 30.21
CA ILE A 156 14.83 2.39 29.70
C ILE A 156 15.69 1.73 30.78
N LYS A 157 16.50 2.50 31.53
CA LYS A 157 17.31 1.97 32.63
C LYS A 157 16.45 1.42 33.77
N SER A 158 15.32 2.09 34.09
CA SER A 158 14.41 1.62 35.15
C SER A 158 13.57 0.40 34.75
N THR A 159 13.53 0.04 33.46
CA THR A 159 12.79 -1.13 32.99
C THR A 159 13.45 -2.41 33.52
N PRO A 160 12.74 -3.32 34.21
CA PRO A 160 13.33 -4.57 34.71
C PRO A 160 13.73 -5.49 33.56
N ASP A 161 14.79 -6.25 33.77
CA ASP A 161 15.17 -7.33 32.85
C ASP A 161 14.18 -8.50 32.97
N SER A 162 13.98 -9.22 31.86
CA SER A 162 13.13 -10.41 31.81
C SER A 162 13.99 -11.67 31.91
N VAL A 163 13.54 -12.66 32.67
CA VAL A 163 14.20 -13.98 32.74
C VAL A 163 13.78 -14.84 31.55
N GLU A 164 12.53 -14.70 31.11
CA GLU A 164 11.91 -15.50 30.06
C GLU A 164 12.16 -14.95 28.65
N ASP A 165 12.23 -13.61 28.49
CA ASP A 165 12.30 -12.97 27.18
C ASP A 165 13.65 -12.30 26.91
N THR A 166 14.58 -13.09 26.38
CA THR A 166 15.94 -12.62 26.04
C THR A 166 15.95 -11.45 25.05
N LYS A 167 14.97 -11.38 24.13
CA LYS A 167 14.86 -10.31 23.15
C LYS A 167 14.51 -8.97 23.79
N LEU A 168 13.76 -8.98 24.90
CA LEU A 168 13.48 -7.77 25.66
C LEU A 168 14.79 -7.15 26.16
N ASN A 169 15.64 -7.97 26.78
CA ASN A 169 16.93 -7.54 27.30
C ASN A 169 17.88 -7.10 26.18
N GLU A 170 17.85 -7.79 25.04
CA GLU A 170 18.60 -7.41 23.84
C GLU A 170 18.21 -6.01 23.35
N PHE A 171 16.92 -5.72 23.17
CA PHE A 171 16.46 -4.40 22.75
C PHE A 171 16.83 -3.31 23.75
N LYS A 172 16.70 -3.59 25.05
CA LYS A 172 17.09 -2.67 26.12
C LYS A 172 18.60 -2.34 26.05
N SER A 173 19.45 -3.35 25.99
CA SER A 173 20.91 -3.18 25.90
C SER A 173 21.33 -2.45 24.64
N ASN A 174 20.74 -2.78 23.49
CA ASN A 174 21.03 -2.11 22.22
C ASN A 174 20.63 -0.63 22.25
N LEU A 175 19.50 -0.30 22.89
CA LEU A 175 19.06 1.09 23.07
C LEU A 175 20.02 1.87 23.97
N ILE A 176 20.42 1.31 25.12
CA ILE A 176 21.36 1.95 26.03
C ILE A 176 22.69 2.23 25.31
N LYS A 177 23.24 1.21 24.65
CA LYS A 177 24.45 1.34 23.85
C LYS A 177 24.32 2.44 22.78
N ARG A 178 23.15 2.52 22.12
CA ARG A 178 22.91 3.58 21.12
C ARG A 178 22.96 4.99 21.71
N PHE A 179 22.51 5.19 22.95
CA PHE A 179 22.66 6.49 23.62
C PHE A 179 24.11 6.78 24.02
N GLU A 180 24.85 5.76 24.46
CA GLU A 180 26.28 5.87 24.81
C GLU A 180 27.15 6.17 23.58
N ASP A 181 26.88 5.50 22.44
CA ASP A 181 27.58 5.74 21.17
C ASP A 181 27.44 7.20 20.72
N LEU A 182 26.31 7.85 21.04
CA LEU A 182 26.04 9.27 20.77
C LEU A 182 26.42 10.21 21.94
N ARG A 183 27.04 9.68 23.01
CA ARG A 183 27.51 10.40 24.20
C ARG A 183 26.41 11.12 24.99
N TYR A 184 25.19 10.62 24.94
CA TYR A 184 24.08 11.17 25.72
C TYR A 184 24.13 10.77 27.20
N ASP A 185 24.87 9.71 27.54
CA ASP A 185 25.10 9.23 28.90
C ASP A 185 25.91 10.20 29.78
N VAL A 186 26.71 11.07 29.17
CA VAL A 186 27.56 12.06 29.87
C VAL A 186 26.79 13.35 30.21
N SER A 187 25.63 13.58 29.60
CA SER A 187 24.90 14.87 29.66
C SER A 187 23.67 14.85 30.57
N SER A 188 23.48 13.81 31.39
CA SER A 188 22.34 13.66 32.32
C SER A 188 22.69 14.07 33.75
#